data_AF-A0A4P1K8C4-F1
#
_entry.id   AF-A0A4P1K8C4-F1
#
_cell.length_a   1.000
_cell.length_b   1.000
_cell.length_c   1.000
_cell.angle_alpha   90.00
_cell.angle_beta   90.00
_cell.angle_gamma   90.00
#
_symmetry.space_group_name_H-M   'P 1'
#
loop_
_entity.id
_entity.type
_entity.pdbx_description
1 polymer ?
#
loop_
_entity_poly.entity_id
_entity_poly.type
_entity_poly.pdbx_seq_one_letter_code
_entity_poly.pdbx_strand_id
1 'polypeptide(L)'
;MADVEVFLDAAPGETRGMVFRDGRACALIIHRDDDRPEHRLGARVVGRVARLAPGLHGAFIDLGCGEPFGFLPLGKADRPAEGAKLELLVTAEPRERKGPVLRHLGEAGGEPRLLEAGPDVAAILNMLAPGVPVSTGAEAIHAALEAEEEALSGGVIEPGVGLDLAVQRTRALIAVDIDYAPAAGRDSRKGREAVNREGLRQTARLLALKGWGGLVAIDLVGVGLHPETTLSMARQAFADHAGAAIGPLSRFGLLQLSLPWGAYACR
;
A
#
# COMPACT_ATOMS: atom_id res chain seq x y z
N MET A 1 -11.26 19.27 -12.16
CA MET A 1 -11.46 17.99 -11.44
C MET A 1 -10.63 16.97 -12.20
N ALA A 2 -9.76 16.23 -11.52
CA ALA A 2 -9.02 15.15 -12.15
C ALA A 2 -10.02 14.17 -12.78
N ASP A 3 -9.68 13.64 -13.95
CA ASP A 3 -10.52 12.61 -14.58
C ASP A 3 -10.33 11.31 -13.79
N VAL A 4 -11.43 10.70 -13.33
CA VAL A 4 -11.38 9.50 -12.48
C VAL A 4 -12.21 8.43 -13.16
N GLU A 5 -11.55 7.31 -13.46
CA GLU A 5 -12.17 6.17 -14.10
C GLU A 5 -12.06 4.95 -13.18
N VAL A 6 -13.12 4.16 -13.11
CA VAL A 6 -13.20 2.99 -12.24
C VAL A 6 -13.61 1.80 -13.08
N PHE A 7 -12.86 0.72 -12.96
CA PHE A 7 -13.08 -0.51 -13.73
C PHE A 7 -13.21 -1.70 -12.80
N LEU A 8 -14.12 -2.61 -13.14
CA LEU A 8 -14.31 -3.89 -12.46
C LEU A 8 -14.32 -5.00 -13.50
N ASP A 9 -13.33 -5.87 -13.41
CA ASP A 9 -13.24 -7.08 -14.20
C ASP A 9 -13.50 -8.30 -13.31
N ALA A 10 -14.59 -9.01 -13.58
CA ALA A 10 -14.99 -10.19 -12.82
C ALA A 10 -14.91 -11.43 -13.73
N ALA A 11 -13.87 -12.24 -13.51
CA ALA A 11 -13.62 -13.49 -14.23
C ALA A 11 -13.79 -14.69 -13.28
N PRO A 12 -13.99 -15.91 -13.81
CA PRO A 12 -13.99 -17.11 -12.97
C PRO A 12 -12.67 -17.25 -12.22
N GLY A 13 -12.71 -17.35 -10.88
CA GLY A 13 -11.53 -17.49 -10.04
C GLY A 13 -10.86 -16.19 -9.59
N GLU A 14 -11.14 -15.05 -10.23
CA GLU A 14 -10.46 -13.78 -9.94
C GLU A 14 -11.34 -12.56 -10.26
N THR A 15 -11.40 -11.62 -9.33
CA THR A 15 -12.01 -10.30 -9.52
C THR A 15 -10.96 -9.22 -9.35
N ARG A 16 -10.86 -8.34 -10.35
CA ARG A 16 -9.90 -7.25 -10.42
C ARG A 16 -10.62 -5.90 -10.44
N GLY A 17 -10.17 -4.98 -9.61
CA GLY A 17 -10.68 -3.62 -9.54
C GLY A 17 -9.56 -2.62 -9.79
N MET A 18 -9.81 -1.64 -10.65
CA MET A 18 -8.83 -0.63 -11.00
C MET A 18 -9.41 0.77 -10.83
N VAL A 19 -8.59 1.68 -10.32
CA VAL A 19 -8.88 3.12 -10.30
C VAL A 19 -7.80 3.84 -11.10
N PHE A 20 -8.21 4.58 -12.11
CA PHE A 20 -7.35 5.43 -12.91
C PHE A 20 -7.63 6.90 -12.57
N ARG A 21 -6.57 7.71 -12.57
CA ARG A 21 -6.66 9.17 -12.43
C ARG A 21 -5.81 9.82 -13.51
N ASP A 22 -6.43 10.70 -14.29
CA ASP A 22 -5.80 11.37 -15.43
C ASP A 22 -5.10 10.37 -16.38
N GLY A 23 -5.77 9.23 -16.66
CA GLY A 23 -5.26 8.17 -17.54
C GLY A 23 -4.09 7.35 -16.99
N ARG A 24 -3.85 7.37 -15.68
CA ARG A 24 -2.80 6.56 -15.01
C ARG A 24 -3.40 5.65 -13.94
N ALA A 25 -2.99 4.39 -13.89
CA ALA A 25 -3.43 3.46 -12.86
C ALA A 25 -2.93 3.92 -11.48
N CYS A 26 -3.83 4.02 -10.52
CA CYS A 26 -3.51 4.49 -9.16
C CYS A 26 -3.81 3.43 -8.10
N ALA A 27 -4.75 2.52 -8.38
CA ALA A 27 -5.03 1.36 -7.54
C ALA A 27 -5.32 0.14 -8.41
N LEU A 28 -4.84 -1.01 -7.94
CA LEU A 28 -5.13 -2.34 -8.47
C LEU A 28 -5.47 -3.25 -7.28
N ILE A 29 -6.69 -3.79 -7.29
CA ILE A 29 -7.21 -4.69 -6.27
C ILE A 29 -7.47 -6.02 -6.95
N ILE A 30 -6.94 -7.12 -6.42
CA ILE A 30 -7.15 -8.45 -6.96
C ILE A 30 -7.60 -9.34 -5.83
N HIS A 31 -8.80 -9.92 -5.95
CA HIS A 31 -9.29 -10.98 -5.07
C HIS A 31 -9.46 -12.26 -5.88
N ARG A 32 -9.02 -13.39 -5.33
CA ARG A 32 -9.16 -14.71 -5.92
C ARG A 32 -10.10 -15.59 -5.11
N ASP A 33 -10.66 -16.61 -5.74
CA ASP A 33 -11.58 -17.56 -5.09
C ASP A 33 -10.88 -18.42 -4.02
N ASP A 34 -9.55 -18.58 -4.12
CA ASP A 34 -8.73 -19.30 -3.14
C ASP A 34 -8.18 -18.39 -2.01
N ASP A 35 -8.46 -17.08 -2.06
CA ASP A 35 -8.13 -16.17 -0.96
C ASP A 35 -8.95 -16.50 0.28
N ARG A 36 -8.27 -16.57 1.42
CA ARG A 36 -8.92 -16.81 2.71
C ARG A 36 -9.65 -15.54 3.18
N PRO A 37 -10.97 -15.56 3.37
CA PRO A 37 -11.70 -14.38 3.83
C PRO A 37 -11.28 -13.92 5.24
N GLU A 38 -10.77 -14.83 6.09
CA GLU A 38 -10.23 -14.53 7.41
C GLU A 38 -8.92 -13.71 7.36
N HIS A 39 -8.25 -13.69 6.20
CA HIS A 39 -7.02 -12.95 5.98
C HIS A 39 -7.25 -11.59 5.32
N ARG A 40 -8.46 -11.32 4.83
CA ARG A 40 -8.78 -10.12 4.06
C ARG A 40 -8.71 -8.89 4.95
N LEU A 41 -8.14 -7.82 4.42
CA LEU A 41 -8.09 -6.53 5.10
C LEU A 41 -9.50 -6.09 5.55
N GLY A 42 -9.63 -5.69 6.82
CA GLY A 42 -10.92 -5.27 7.39
C GLY A 42 -11.82 -6.40 7.87
N ALA A 43 -11.45 -7.67 7.65
CA ALA A 43 -12.21 -8.79 8.19
C ALA A 43 -12.20 -8.78 9.73
N ARG A 44 -13.35 -9.11 10.33
CA ARG A 44 -13.47 -9.35 11.77
C ARG A 44 -13.56 -10.84 12.01
N VAL A 45 -12.74 -11.33 12.92
CA VAL A 45 -12.56 -12.76 13.17
C VAL A 45 -12.52 -13.04 14.66
N VAL A 46 -12.94 -14.25 15.04
CA VAL A 46 -12.56 -14.83 16.33
C VAL A 46 -11.27 -15.60 16.11
N GLY A 47 -10.24 -15.27 16.87
CA GLY A 47 -8.97 -15.98 16.85
C GLY A 47 -8.60 -16.51 18.23
N ARG A 48 -7.79 -17.56 18.27
CA ARG A 48 -7.25 -18.13 19.51
C ARG A 48 -5.78 -17.77 19.65
N VAL A 49 -5.36 -17.30 20.82
CA VAL A 49 -3.93 -17.08 21.12
C VAL A 49 -3.21 -18.43 21.08
N ALA A 50 -2.46 -18.68 20.02
CA ALA A 50 -1.72 -19.92 19.84
C ALA A 50 -0.46 -19.96 20.70
N ARG A 51 0.26 -18.82 20.76
CA ARG A 51 1.42 -18.63 21.62
C ARG A 51 1.75 -17.16 21.82
N LEU A 52 2.32 -16.83 22.96
CA LEU A 52 2.89 -15.51 23.21
C LEU A 52 4.28 -15.37 22.56
N ALA A 53 4.61 -14.16 22.10
CA ALA A 53 5.92 -13.83 21.52
C ALA A 53 6.50 -12.56 22.18
N PRO A 54 6.98 -12.64 23.45
CA PRO A 54 7.44 -11.46 24.19
C PRO A 54 8.58 -10.70 23.49
N GLY A 55 9.50 -11.41 22.83
CA GLY A 55 10.61 -10.81 22.07
C GLY A 55 10.18 -10.02 20.83
N LEU A 56 8.95 -10.22 20.36
CA LEU A 56 8.35 -9.45 19.27
C LEU A 56 7.29 -8.45 19.77
N HIS A 57 7.12 -8.34 21.09
CA HIS A 57 6.05 -7.55 21.70
C HIS A 57 4.67 -7.88 21.13
N GLY A 58 4.33 -9.17 21.01
CA GLY A 58 3.06 -9.61 20.44
C GLY A 58 2.70 -11.05 20.74
N ALA A 59 1.69 -11.55 20.05
CA ALA A 59 1.21 -12.92 20.10
C ALA A 59 0.92 -13.46 18.70
N PHE A 60 1.04 -14.77 18.53
CA PHE A 60 0.58 -15.46 17.32
C PHE A 60 -0.83 -15.99 17.56
N ILE A 61 -1.71 -15.72 16.60
CA ILE A 61 -3.13 -16.03 16.67
C ILE A 61 -3.48 -17.07 15.61
N ASP A 62 -4.08 -18.17 16.05
CA ASP A 62 -4.71 -19.17 15.20
C ASP A 62 -6.11 -18.69 14.80
N LEU A 63 -6.31 -18.49 13.51
CA LEU A 63 -7.58 -18.04 12.91
C LEU A 63 -8.49 -19.21 12.51
N GLY A 64 -8.08 -20.47 12.74
CA GLY A 64 -8.85 -21.67 12.38
C GLY A 64 -8.66 -22.14 10.94
N CYS A 65 -7.85 -21.43 10.14
CA CYS A 65 -7.57 -21.76 8.74
C CYS A 65 -6.17 -22.36 8.51
N GLY A 66 -5.44 -22.72 9.58
CA GLY A 66 -4.05 -23.18 9.51
C GLY A 66 -3.04 -22.05 9.32
N GLU A 67 -1.78 -22.41 9.06
CA GLU A 67 -0.69 -21.44 8.89
C GLU A 67 -0.85 -20.60 7.60
N PRO A 68 -0.22 -19.40 7.53
CA PRO A 68 0.51 -18.75 8.63
C PRO A 68 -0.43 -18.14 9.70
N PHE A 69 -0.05 -18.24 10.97
CA PHE A 69 -0.78 -17.59 12.05
C PHE A 69 -0.72 -16.06 11.93
N GLY A 70 -1.81 -15.41 12.33
CA GLY A 70 -1.86 -13.96 12.44
C GLY A 70 -0.96 -13.44 13.56
N PHE A 71 -0.49 -12.21 13.41
CA PHE A 71 0.32 -11.54 14.43
C PHE A 71 -0.49 -10.43 15.08
N LEU A 72 -0.65 -10.50 16.40
CA LEU A 72 -1.26 -9.46 17.22
C LEU A 72 -0.16 -8.70 17.96
N PRO A 73 0.15 -7.44 17.59
CA PRO A 73 1.01 -6.58 18.41
C PRO A 73 0.32 -6.30 19.75
N LEU A 74 1.06 -6.47 20.86
CA LEU A 74 0.54 -6.26 22.21
C LEU A 74 1.18 -5.02 22.84
N GLY A 75 0.33 -4.17 23.41
CA GLY A 75 0.77 -3.05 24.25
C GLY A 75 1.22 -3.53 25.65
N LYS A 76 1.80 -2.63 26.44
CA LYS A 76 2.29 -2.97 27.80
C LYS A 76 1.21 -3.54 28.75
N ALA A 77 -0.04 -3.13 28.55
CA ALA A 77 -1.19 -3.53 29.37
C ALA A 77 -1.97 -4.73 28.81
N ASP A 78 -1.76 -5.09 27.54
CA ASP A 78 -2.48 -6.19 26.89
C ASP A 78 -1.71 -7.49 27.10
N ARG A 79 -2.29 -8.42 27.86
CA ARG A 79 -1.66 -9.69 28.26
C ARG A 79 -2.66 -10.83 28.20
N PRO A 80 -3.11 -11.21 26.99
CA PRO A 80 -4.02 -12.33 26.86
C PRO A 80 -3.30 -13.63 27.25
N ALA A 81 -4.04 -14.59 27.80
CA ALA A 81 -3.51 -15.92 28.08
C ALA A 81 -3.39 -16.75 26.80
N GLU A 82 -2.48 -17.71 26.76
CA GLU A 82 -2.49 -18.72 25.70
C GLU A 82 -3.81 -19.51 25.74
N GLY A 83 -4.39 -19.76 24.57
CA GLY A 83 -5.73 -20.32 24.43
C GLY A 83 -6.88 -19.32 24.58
N ALA A 84 -6.62 -18.08 24.99
CA ALA A 84 -7.65 -17.04 25.03
C ALA A 84 -8.24 -16.80 23.64
N LYS A 85 -9.53 -16.46 23.60
CA LYS A 85 -10.31 -16.29 22.39
C LYS A 85 -10.67 -14.83 22.26
N LEU A 86 -10.21 -14.20 21.20
CA LEU A 86 -10.29 -12.76 21.02
C LEU A 86 -11.07 -12.44 19.75
N GLU A 87 -11.86 -11.37 19.81
CA GLU A 87 -12.38 -10.69 18.63
C GLU A 87 -11.29 -9.77 18.07
N LEU A 88 -10.99 -9.93 16.78
CA LEU A 88 -9.85 -9.33 16.13
C LEU A 88 -10.27 -8.69 14.81
N LEU A 89 -9.60 -7.59 14.45
CA LEU A 89 -9.69 -6.96 13.14
C LEU A 89 -8.42 -7.22 12.35
N VAL A 90 -8.54 -7.66 11.10
CA VAL A 90 -7.42 -7.73 10.17
C VAL A 90 -7.06 -6.32 9.71
N THR A 91 -5.83 -5.91 10.00
CA THR A 91 -5.30 -4.57 9.68
C THR A 91 -4.20 -4.60 8.61
N ALA A 92 -3.66 -5.77 8.30
CA ALA A 92 -2.84 -5.99 7.12
C ALA A 92 -2.94 -7.46 6.70
N GLU A 93 -2.97 -7.70 5.40
CA GLU A 93 -3.06 -9.02 4.80
C GLU A 93 -1.73 -9.79 4.93
N PRO A 94 -1.74 -11.13 4.75
CA PRO A 94 -0.53 -11.93 4.72
C PRO A 94 0.43 -11.44 3.64
N ARG A 95 1.74 -11.56 3.91
CA ARG A 95 2.78 -11.13 2.96
C ARG A 95 4.02 -11.97 3.10
N GLU A 96 4.59 -12.37 1.97
CA GLU A 96 5.76 -13.25 1.92
C GLU A 96 5.56 -14.49 2.82
N ARG A 97 6.23 -14.57 3.97
CA ARG A 97 6.09 -15.64 4.96
C ARG A 97 5.39 -15.20 6.25
N LYS A 98 4.88 -13.98 6.30
CA LYS A 98 4.19 -13.40 7.45
C LYS A 98 2.69 -13.59 7.30
N GLY A 99 2.02 -14.01 8.37
CA GLY A 99 0.57 -14.01 8.44
C GLY A 99 -0.01 -12.58 8.55
N PRO A 100 -1.34 -12.47 8.61
CA PRO A 100 -2.01 -11.18 8.70
C PRO A 100 -1.69 -10.47 10.01
N VAL A 101 -1.73 -9.13 10.00
CA VAL A 101 -1.57 -8.32 11.22
C VAL A 101 -2.95 -8.00 11.79
N LEU A 102 -3.10 -8.22 13.09
CA LEU A 102 -4.38 -8.16 13.78
C LEU A 102 -4.40 -7.01 14.78
N ARG A 103 -5.59 -6.49 15.06
CA ARG A 103 -5.88 -5.57 16.16
C ARG A 103 -6.92 -6.19 17.08
N HIS A 104 -6.68 -6.13 18.38
CA HIS A 104 -7.61 -6.60 19.40
C HIS A 104 -8.82 -5.66 19.50
N LEU A 105 -10.03 -6.21 19.36
CA LEU A 105 -11.31 -5.50 19.53
C LEU A 105 -11.97 -5.82 20.88
N GLY A 106 -11.84 -7.06 21.36
CA GLY A 106 -12.31 -7.48 22.68
C GLY A 106 -12.24 -8.99 22.87
N GLU A 107 -12.83 -9.47 23.96
CA GLU A 107 -12.94 -10.91 24.24
C GLU A 107 -14.03 -11.58 23.39
N ALA A 108 -13.83 -12.84 23.03
CA ALA A 108 -14.79 -13.62 22.24
C ALA A 108 -14.99 -15.05 22.78
N GLY A 109 -16.11 -15.66 22.40
CA GLY A 109 -16.42 -17.06 22.68
C GLY A 109 -16.48 -17.93 21.41
N GLY A 110 -16.45 -19.25 21.62
CA GLY A 110 -16.56 -20.24 20.55
C GLY A 110 -15.24 -20.55 19.83
N GLU A 111 -15.28 -21.38 18.79
CA GLU A 111 -14.09 -21.72 18.00
C GLU A 111 -13.72 -20.58 17.03
N PRO A 112 -12.44 -20.53 16.57
CA PRO A 112 -12.00 -19.56 15.59
C PRO A 112 -12.87 -19.60 14.33
N ARG A 113 -13.29 -18.42 13.85
CA ARG A 113 -14.20 -18.26 12.71
C ARG A 113 -14.20 -16.83 12.19
N LEU A 114 -14.65 -16.67 10.96
CA LEU A 114 -15.02 -15.37 10.42
C LEU A 114 -16.31 -14.85 11.08
N LEU A 115 -16.28 -13.60 11.54
CA LEU A 115 -17.47 -12.87 12.01
C LEU A 115 -18.04 -11.98 10.90
N GLU A 116 -17.15 -11.25 10.21
CA GLU A 116 -17.49 -10.33 9.15
C GLU A 116 -16.36 -10.35 8.10
N ALA A 117 -16.72 -10.56 6.84
CA ALA A 117 -15.74 -10.49 5.75
C ALA A 117 -15.26 -9.05 5.56
N GLY A 118 -13.99 -8.89 5.16
CA GLY A 118 -13.51 -7.61 4.64
C GLY A 118 -14.28 -7.21 3.37
N PRO A 119 -14.25 -5.91 2.98
CA PRO A 119 -14.96 -5.41 1.81
C PRO A 119 -14.53 -6.17 0.55
N ASP A 120 -15.49 -6.43 -0.35
CA ASP A 120 -15.19 -6.99 -1.67
C ASP A 120 -14.59 -5.91 -2.60
N VAL A 121 -14.20 -6.31 -3.81
CA VAL A 121 -13.56 -5.42 -4.78
C VAL A 121 -14.46 -4.22 -5.10
N ALA A 122 -15.75 -4.42 -5.32
CA ALA A 122 -16.68 -3.34 -5.65
C ALA A 122 -16.82 -2.34 -4.48
N ALA A 123 -16.91 -2.83 -3.24
CA ALA A 123 -16.94 -2.00 -2.06
C ALA A 123 -15.63 -1.20 -1.89
N ILE A 124 -14.47 -1.81 -2.18
CA ILE A 124 -13.17 -1.12 -2.14
C ILE A 124 -13.10 -0.02 -3.20
N LEU A 125 -13.53 -0.29 -4.43
CA LEU A 125 -13.59 0.71 -5.50
C LEU A 125 -14.46 1.90 -5.11
N ASN A 126 -15.65 1.66 -4.53
CA ASN A 126 -16.52 2.73 -4.06
C ASN A 126 -15.92 3.52 -2.87
N MET A 127 -15.07 2.92 -2.04
CA MET A 127 -14.32 3.66 -1.01
C MET A 127 -13.22 4.55 -1.59
N LEU A 128 -12.56 4.13 -2.68
CA LEU A 128 -11.46 4.85 -3.31
C LEU A 128 -11.95 5.96 -4.26
N ALA A 129 -13.07 5.73 -4.95
CA ALA A 129 -13.69 6.66 -5.88
C ALA A 129 -15.21 6.71 -5.68
N PRO A 130 -15.70 7.32 -4.57
CA PRO A 130 -17.13 7.33 -4.24
C PRO A 130 -17.97 7.99 -5.34
N GLY A 131 -19.01 7.30 -5.77
CA GLY A 131 -19.98 7.82 -6.75
C GLY A 131 -19.50 7.84 -8.21
N VAL A 132 -18.31 7.33 -8.51
CA VAL A 132 -17.83 7.19 -9.89
C VAL A 132 -18.43 5.93 -10.52
N PRO A 133 -19.02 6.01 -11.73
CA PRO A 133 -19.53 4.84 -12.45
C PRO A 133 -18.44 3.79 -12.69
N VAL A 134 -18.81 2.51 -12.54
CA VAL A 134 -17.89 1.39 -12.75
C VAL A 134 -18.07 0.84 -14.17
N SER A 135 -17.00 0.88 -14.96
CA SER A 135 -16.93 0.26 -16.27
C SER A 135 -16.57 -1.23 -16.15
N THR A 136 -17.17 -2.07 -17.01
CA THR A 136 -17.01 -3.53 -17.00
C THR A 136 -16.80 -4.06 -18.43
N GLY A 137 -16.48 -5.35 -18.56
CA GLY A 137 -16.33 -5.99 -19.89
C GLY A 137 -14.96 -5.72 -20.51
N ALA A 138 -14.90 -5.59 -21.84
CA ALA A 138 -13.63 -5.51 -22.57
C ALA A 138 -12.74 -4.33 -22.12
N GLU A 139 -13.33 -3.18 -21.78
CA GLU A 139 -12.60 -2.02 -21.27
C GLU A 139 -11.94 -2.32 -19.91
N ALA A 140 -12.66 -3.00 -19.01
CA ALA A 140 -12.12 -3.37 -17.71
C ALA A 140 -10.99 -4.41 -17.82
N ILE A 141 -11.09 -5.35 -18.77
CA ILE A 141 -10.02 -6.32 -19.06
C ILE A 141 -8.75 -5.58 -19.53
N HIS A 142 -8.88 -4.62 -20.45
CA HIS A 142 -7.73 -3.83 -20.90
C HIS A 142 -7.14 -2.99 -19.78
N ALA A 143 -7.98 -2.31 -18.99
CA ALA A 143 -7.54 -1.51 -17.84
C ALA A 143 -6.81 -2.37 -16.79
N ALA A 144 -7.25 -3.62 -16.57
CA ALA A 144 -6.58 -4.55 -15.67
C ALA A 144 -5.17 -4.91 -16.17
N LEU A 145 -5.04 -5.25 -17.46
CA LEU A 145 -3.74 -5.57 -18.06
C LEU A 145 -2.76 -4.40 -18.00
N GLU A 146 -3.23 -3.18 -18.29
CA GLU A 146 -2.42 -1.97 -18.19
C GLU A 146 -1.97 -1.70 -16.75
N ALA A 147 -2.88 -1.79 -15.78
CA ALA A 147 -2.57 -1.59 -14.38
C ALA A 147 -1.59 -2.65 -13.85
N GLU A 148 -1.71 -3.91 -14.27
CA GLU A 148 -0.78 -4.99 -13.92
C GLU A 148 0.60 -4.78 -14.53
N GLU A 149 0.69 -4.40 -15.81
CA GLU A 149 1.96 -4.09 -16.47
C GLU A 149 2.69 -2.95 -15.75
N GLU A 150 1.96 -1.90 -15.37
CA GLU A 150 2.52 -0.78 -14.61
C GLU A 150 2.87 -1.17 -13.15
N ALA A 151 2.08 -2.03 -12.52
CA ALA A 151 2.41 -2.61 -11.22
C ALA A 151 3.67 -3.50 -11.27
N LEU A 152 4.00 -4.10 -12.41
CA LEU A 152 5.21 -4.88 -12.60
C LEU A 152 6.41 -4.04 -13.07
N SER A 153 6.19 -2.80 -13.52
CA SER A 153 7.26 -1.93 -14.01
C SER A 153 8.29 -1.60 -12.91
N GLY A 154 9.55 -1.42 -13.31
CA GLY A 154 10.61 -0.98 -12.39
C GLY A 154 10.63 0.52 -12.13
N GLY A 155 9.68 1.29 -12.68
CA GLY A 155 9.84 2.74 -12.80
C GLY A 155 8.92 3.39 -13.84
N VAL A 156 9.09 4.70 -14.02
CA VAL A 156 8.33 5.52 -14.98
C VAL A 156 9.27 6.54 -15.62
N ILE A 157 9.14 6.73 -16.94
CA ILE A 157 9.82 7.79 -17.67
C ILE A 157 8.76 8.81 -18.11
N GLU A 158 8.92 10.08 -17.72
CA GLU A 158 8.06 11.20 -18.13
C GLU A 158 8.87 12.27 -18.87
N PRO A 159 9.02 12.17 -20.20
CA PRO A 159 9.88 13.06 -20.99
C PRO A 159 9.48 14.54 -20.91
N GLY A 160 8.18 14.84 -20.73
CA GLY A 160 7.69 16.23 -20.66
C GLY A 160 8.25 17.04 -19.48
N VAL A 161 8.55 16.36 -18.37
CA VAL A 161 9.23 16.94 -17.20
C VAL A 161 10.71 16.57 -17.14
N GLY A 162 11.14 15.54 -17.87
CA GLY A 162 12.51 15.02 -17.87
C GLY A 162 12.77 14.03 -16.73
N LEU A 163 11.72 13.39 -16.20
CA LEU A 163 11.83 12.42 -15.11
C LEU A 163 12.20 11.04 -15.67
N ASP A 164 13.20 10.41 -15.07
CA ASP A 164 13.42 8.97 -15.12
C ASP A 164 13.37 8.47 -13.67
N LEU A 165 12.36 7.68 -13.35
CA LEU A 165 12.09 7.20 -12.00
C LEU A 165 12.36 5.70 -11.95
N ALA A 166 13.21 5.24 -11.04
CA ALA A 166 13.36 3.83 -10.73
C ALA A 166 12.84 3.51 -9.32
N VAL A 167 12.14 2.39 -9.17
CA VAL A 167 11.56 1.90 -7.92
C VAL A 167 11.88 0.41 -7.77
N GLN A 168 12.66 0.06 -6.75
CA GLN A 168 13.16 -1.29 -6.53
C GLN A 168 12.90 -1.77 -5.11
N ARG A 169 12.28 -2.95 -4.98
CA ARG A 169 12.11 -3.61 -3.67
C ARG A 169 13.30 -4.51 -3.38
N THR A 170 13.92 -4.30 -2.23
CA THR A 170 14.95 -5.18 -1.67
C THR A 170 14.34 -6.07 -0.58
N ARG A 171 15.17 -6.93 0.03
CA ARG A 171 14.76 -7.73 1.19
C ARG A 171 14.36 -6.87 2.40
N ALA A 172 14.95 -5.67 2.56
CA ALA A 172 14.81 -4.88 3.78
C ALA A 172 13.96 -3.61 3.59
N LEU A 173 14.07 -2.97 2.43
CA LEU A 173 13.46 -1.68 2.13
C LEU A 173 13.19 -1.52 0.64
N ILE A 174 12.47 -0.46 0.28
CA ILE A 174 12.24 -0.02 -1.08
C ILE A 174 13.19 1.13 -1.39
N ALA A 175 13.99 1.00 -2.43
CA ALA A 175 14.88 2.03 -2.93
C ALA A 175 14.21 2.73 -4.12
N VAL A 176 14.26 4.05 -4.14
CA VAL A 176 13.73 4.89 -5.20
C VAL A 176 14.81 5.83 -5.67
N ASP A 177 15.01 5.92 -6.97
CA ASP A 177 15.98 6.80 -7.61
C ASP A 177 15.25 7.72 -8.58
N ILE A 178 15.42 9.03 -8.40
CA ILE A 178 14.80 10.06 -9.23
C ILE A 178 15.92 10.73 -10.01
N ASP A 179 15.93 10.50 -11.32
CA ASP A 179 16.85 11.10 -12.26
C ASP A 179 16.21 12.23 -13.07
N TYR A 180 17.05 13.17 -13.50
CA TYR A 180 16.64 14.30 -14.32
C TYR A 180 17.41 14.37 -15.64
N ALA A 181 16.71 14.15 -16.74
CA ALA A 181 17.18 14.40 -18.09
C ALA A 181 16.59 15.73 -18.61
N PRO A 182 17.32 16.86 -18.51
CA PRO A 182 16.81 18.16 -18.95
C PRO A 182 16.60 18.20 -20.47
N ALA A 183 15.44 18.70 -20.90
CA ALA A 183 15.28 19.19 -22.27
C ALA A 183 16.15 20.45 -22.49
N ALA A 184 16.72 20.60 -23.69
CA ALA A 184 17.60 21.71 -24.03
C ALA A 184 16.96 23.07 -23.70
N GLY A 185 17.64 23.90 -22.90
CA GLY A 185 17.23 25.29 -22.60
C GLY A 185 16.43 25.53 -21.31
N ARG A 186 16.18 24.53 -20.46
CA ARG A 186 15.55 24.73 -19.13
C ARG A 186 16.58 25.09 -18.04
N ASP A 187 16.18 25.99 -17.13
CA ASP A 187 16.93 26.31 -15.90
C ASP A 187 17.09 25.07 -15.01
N SER A 188 18.35 24.68 -14.79
CA SER A 188 18.71 23.45 -14.09
C SER A 188 18.13 23.37 -12.67
N ARG A 189 17.93 24.48 -11.94
CA ARG A 189 17.45 24.41 -10.54
C ARG A 189 15.94 24.23 -10.46
N LYS A 190 15.18 25.07 -11.16
CA LYS A 190 13.72 24.97 -11.21
C LYS A 190 13.26 23.65 -11.83
N GLY A 191 14.01 23.16 -12.83
CA GLY A 191 13.80 21.84 -13.42
C GLY A 191 13.94 20.71 -12.39
N ARG A 192 15.01 20.72 -11.58
CA ARG A 192 15.24 19.71 -10.54
C ARG A 192 14.13 19.67 -9.48
N GLU A 193 13.66 20.81 -9.00
CA GLU A 193 12.55 20.84 -8.04
C GLU A 193 11.25 20.30 -8.65
N ALA A 194 10.95 20.67 -9.89
CA ALA A 194 9.78 20.15 -10.61
C ALA A 194 9.86 18.63 -10.80
N VAL A 195 11.02 18.10 -11.17
CA VAL A 195 11.25 16.65 -11.32
C VAL A 195 11.18 15.93 -9.97
N ASN A 196 11.74 16.48 -8.90
CA ASN A 196 11.59 15.90 -7.56
C ASN A 196 10.13 15.86 -7.11
N ARG A 197 9.36 16.93 -7.37
CA ARG A 197 7.92 16.98 -7.07
C ARG A 197 7.14 15.89 -7.81
N GLU A 198 7.38 15.78 -9.12
CA GLU A 198 6.71 14.78 -9.95
C GLU A 198 7.18 13.35 -9.63
N GLY A 199 8.48 13.14 -9.42
CA GLY A 199 9.06 11.86 -9.02
C GLY A 199 8.51 11.38 -7.67
N LEU A 200 8.33 12.26 -6.69
CA LEU A 200 7.68 11.92 -5.42
C LEU A 200 6.21 11.54 -5.62
N ARG A 201 5.47 12.27 -6.45
CA ARG A 201 4.05 11.96 -6.78
C ARG A 201 3.92 10.59 -7.45
N GLN A 202 4.78 10.32 -8.43
CA GLN A 202 4.83 9.04 -9.14
C GLN A 202 5.29 7.90 -8.23
N THR A 203 6.24 8.16 -7.32
CA THR A 203 6.65 7.18 -6.31
C THR A 203 5.46 6.80 -5.43
N ALA A 204 4.74 7.77 -4.86
CA ALA A 204 3.57 7.50 -4.03
C ALA A 204 2.52 6.67 -4.80
N ARG A 205 2.21 7.06 -6.05
CA ARG A 205 1.27 6.33 -6.91
C ARG A 205 1.72 4.89 -7.19
N LEU A 206 2.99 4.67 -7.57
CA LEU A 206 3.51 3.34 -7.88
C LEU A 206 3.56 2.45 -6.63
N LEU A 207 3.92 2.99 -5.46
CA LEU A 207 3.92 2.21 -4.22
C LEU A 207 2.50 1.78 -3.83
N ALA A 208 1.52 2.66 -4.02
CA ALA A 208 0.10 2.35 -3.88
C ALA A 208 -0.36 1.27 -4.87
N LEU A 209 -0.10 1.46 -6.16
CA LEU A 209 -0.48 0.52 -7.22
C LEU A 209 0.12 -0.88 -7.00
N LYS A 210 1.36 -0.95 -6.50
CA LYS A 210 2.07 -2.19 -6.18
C LYS A 210 1.65 -2.81 -4.84
N GLY A 211 0.87 -2.11 -4.01
CA GLY A 211 0.55 -2.52 -2.65
C GLY A 211 1.78 -2.64 -1.73
N TRP A 212 2.80 -1.81 -1.97
CA TRP A 212 4.08 -1.88 -1.24
C TRP A 212 4.08 -0.98 0.00
N GLY A 213 4.37 -1.58 1.16
CA GLY A 213 4.59 -0.88 2.43
C GLY A 213 5.99 -1.09 2.99
N GLY A 214 6.25 -0.53 4.17
CA GLY A 214 7.53 -0.63 4.88
C GLY A 214 8.45 0.56 4.67
N LEU A 215 9.75 0.34 4.90
CA LEU A 215 10.77 1.38 4.79
C LEU A 215 11.05 1.72 3.33
N VAL A 216 11.10 3.02 3.03
CA VAL A 216 11.41 3.56 1.70
C VAL A 216 12.55 4.58 1.84
N ALA A 217 13.56 4.47 0.99
CA ALA A 217 14.62 5.45 0.84
C ALA A 217 14.57 6.00 -0.59
N ILE A 218 14.52 7.33 -0.70
CA ILE A 218 14.35 8.04 -1.97
C ILE A 218 15.58 8.93 -2.19
N ASP A 219 16.30 8.66 -3.27
CA ASP A 219 17.35 9.54 -3.79
C ASP A 219 16.71 10.60 -4.71
N LEU A 220 17.00 11.86 -4.41
CA LEU A 220 16.37 13.02 -5.05
C LEU A 220 17.41 13.70 -5.94
N VAL A 221 16.97 14.29 -7.03
CA VAL A 221 17.87 14.96 -7.97
C VAL A 221 18.55 16.17 -7.31
N GLY A 222 19.87 16.17 -7.38
CA GLY A 222 20.72 17.33 -7.11
C GLY A 222 21.23 17.44 -5.67
N VAL A 223 22.16 18.39 -5.48
CA VAL A 223 22.82 18.65 -4.20
C VAL A 223 22.28 19.91 -3.52
N GLY A 224 22.40 20.00 -2.19
CA GLY A 224 21.99 21.17 -1.42
C GLY A 224 20.48 21.38 -1.39
N LEU A 225 19.72 20.28 -1.32
CA LEU A 225 18.26 20.30 -1.20
C LEU A 225 17.84 21.04 0.08
N HIS A 226 16.80 21.86 -0.04
CA HIS A 226 16.23 22.59 1.10
C HIS A 226 15.30 21.66 1.89
N PRO A 227 15.62 21.33 3.16
CA PRO A 227 14.87 20.33 3.92
C PRO A 227 13.36 20.61 4.01
N GLU A 228 12.98 21.86 4.28
CA GLU A 228 11.57 22.24 4.42
C GLU A 228 10.78 22.08 3.11
N THR A 229 11.36 22.51 1.99
CA THR A 229 10.73 22.36 0.67
C THR A 229 10.57 20.90 0.29
N THR A 230 11.62 20.09 0.48
CA THR A 230 11.59 18.64 0.20
C THR A 230 10.54 17.93 1.05
N LEU A 231 10.50 18.22 2.35
CA LEU A 231 9.50 17.65 3.25
C LEU A 231 8.07 18.07 2.89
N SER A 232 7.87 19.32 2.47
CA SER A 232 6.57 19.78 1.99
C SER A 232 6.13 19.03 0.74
N MET A 233 7.02 18.82 -0.24
CA MET A 233 6.71 18.05 -1.46
C MET A 233 6.38 16.59 -1.11
N ALA A 234 7.16 15.96 -0.23
CA ALA A 234 6.93 14.59 0.20
C ALA A 234 5.59 14.44 0.93
N ARG A 235 5.28 15.33 1.88
CA ARG A 235 3.99 15.32 2.59
C ARG A 235 2.81 15.50 1.64
N GLN A 236 2.96 16.33 0.62
CA GLN A 236 1.93 16.50 -0.41
C GLN A 236 1.76 15.23 -1.25
N ALA A 237 2.86 14.62 -1.71
CA ALA A 237 2.82 13.43 -2.56
C ALA A 237 2.25 12.20 -1.84
N PHE A 238 2.52 12.06 -0.54
CA PHE A 238 2.06 10.93 0.28
C PHE A 238 0.84 11.27 1.15
N ALA A 239 0.11 12.35 0.84
CA ALA A 239 -1.04 12.79 1.63
C ALA A 239 -2.13 11.71 1.76
N ASP A 240 -2.31 10.90 0.72
CA ASP A 240 -3.33 9.83 0.67
C ASP A 240 -2.85 8.50 1.27
N HIS A 241 -1.57 8.42 1.67
CA HIS A 241 -1.02 7.27 2.38
C HIS A 241 -1.26 7.42 3.87
N ALA A 242 -2.45 7.02 4.33
CA ALA A 242 -2.83 7.08 5.73
C ALA A 242 -1.79 6.38 6.62
N GLY A 243 -1.23 7.10 7.58
CA GLY A 243 -0.20 6.57 8.50
C GLY A 243 1.23 6.57 7.94
N ALA A 244 1.48 7.17 6.77
CA ALA A 244 2.84 7.40 6.29
C ALA A 244 3.63 8.28 7.27
N ALA A 245 4.83 7.81 7.63
CA ALA A 245 5.75 8.55 8.47
C ALA A 245 6.93 9.02 7.63
N ILE A 246 7.08 10.34 7.46
CA ILE A 246 8.15 10.94 6.66
C ILE A 246 9.20 11.53 7.61
N GLY A 247 10.42 11.01 7.54
CA GLY A 247 11.57 11.48 8.31
C GLY A 247 12.23 12.71 7.67
N PRO A 248 13.12 13.40 8.43
CA PRO A 248 13.90 14.51 7.88
C PRO A 248 14.83 14.03 6.75
N LEU A 249 15.25 14.96 5.90
CA LEU A 249 16.30 14.69 4.91
C LEU A 249 17.59 14.29 5.65
N SER A 250 18.17 13.15 5.25
CA SER A 250 19.41 12.68 5.88
C SER A 250 20.59 13.59 5.51
N ARG A 251 21.69 13.47 6.27
CA ARG A 251 22.96 14.16 5.95
C ARG A 251 23.56 13.78 4.59
N PHE A 252 23.10 12.68 4.00
CA PHE A 252 23.54 12.18 2.70
C PHE A 252 22.61 12.60 1.56
N GLY A 253 21.55 13.36 1.84
CA GLY A 253 20.58 13.80 0.82
C GLY A 253 19.43 12.84 0.57
N LEU A 254 19.40 11.67 1.21
CA LEU A 254 18.29 10.73 1.08
C LEU A 254 17.07 11.16 1.91
N LEU A 255 15.89 11.09 1.29
CA LEU A 255 14.60 11.18 1.98
C LEU A 255 14.19 9.77 2.45
N GLN A 256 13.74 9.65 3.70
CA GLN A 256 13.38 8.37 4.30
C GLN A 256 11.96 8.42 4.81
N LEU A 257 11.18 7.37 4.53
CA LEU A 257 9.82 7.26 5.03
C LEU A 257 9.45 5.81 5.35
N SER A 258 8.37 5.64 6.10
CA SER A 258 7.74 4.34 6.39
C SER A 258 6.28 4.40 5.99
N LEU A 259 5.84 3.41 5.19
CA LEU A 259 4.45 3.23 4.82
C LEU A 259 3.84 2.06 5.60
N PRO A 260 2.61 2.18 6.13
CA PRO A 260 1.93 1.05 6.72
C PRO A 260 1.56 0.01 5.65
N TRP A 261 1.40 -1.22 6.08
CA TRP A 261 0.81 -2.28 5.27
C TRP A 261 -0.71 -2.27 5.46
N GLY A 262 -1.48 -2.67 4.44
CA GLY A 262 -2.93 -2.84 4.58
C GLY A 262 -3.72 -1.53 4.54
N ALA A 263 -3.29 -0.56 3.72
CA ALA A 263 -4.11 0.61 3.41
C ALA A 263 -4.26 0.71 1.88
N TYR A 264 -5.50 0.86 1.41
CA TYR A 264 -5.75 1.29 0.04
C TYR A 264 -5.40 2.78 -0.04
N ALA A 265 -4.36 3.12 -0.79
CA ALA A 265 -3.93 4.50 -1.00
C ALA A 265 -4.25 4.88 -2.44
N CYS A 266 -5.30 5.67 -2.65
CA CYS A 266 -5.63 6.27 -3.95
C CYS A 266 -6.75 7.28 -3.72
N ARG A 267 -6.42 8.57 -3.59
CA ARG A 267 -7.41 9.65 -3.49
C ARG A 267 -7.03 10.83 -4.36
#